data_AF-A0A7C6YY18-F1
#
_entry.id   AF-A0A7C6YY18-F1
#
_cell.length_a   1.000
_cell.length_b   1.000
_cell.length_c   1.000
_cell.angle_alpha   90.00
_cell.angle_beta   90.00
_cell.angle_gamma   90.00
#
_symmetry.space_group_name_H-M   'P 1'
#
loop_
_entity.id
_entity.type
_entity.pdbx_description
1 polymer ?
#
loop_
_entity_poly.entity_id
_entity_poly.type
_entity_poly.pdbx_seq_one_letter_code
_entity_poly.pdbx_strand_id
1 'polypeptide(L)'
;MIPKTVLEQRGTYWENRIKVFLAEDVPENPVVFIGDSLTERFAVEKYFGPGFINRGIGGDHADGLFERRELMALDKNPKAVFLMVGINDLLFDYQRDQIPQNIEKILTYIKEKVSNCDLFIQSIC
;
A
#
# COMPACT_ATOMS: atom_id res chain seq x y z
N MET A 1 0.04 -12.97 8.90
CA MET A 1 -0.94 -12.46 9.90
C MET A 1 -0.33 -11.27 10.60
N ILE A 2 -1.02 -10.13 10.64
CA ILE A 2 -0.51 -8.90 11.29
C ILE A 2 -0.63 -9.09 12.82
N PRO A 3 0.43 -8.85 13.61
CA PRO A 3 0.38 -9.02 15.07
C PRO A 3 -0.66 -8.11 15.73
N LYS A 4 -1.29 -8.58 16.82
CA LYS A 4 -2.28 -7.79 17.58
C LYS A 4 -1.70 -6.46 18.08
N THR A 5 -0.44 -6.47 18.52
CA THR A 5 0.28 -5.27 18.98
C THR A 5 0.39 -4.20 17.90
N VAL A 6 0.58 -4.61 16.63
CA VAL A 6 0.62 -3.68 15.48
C VAL A 6 -0.77 -3.10 15.22
N LEU A 7 -1.83 -3.93 15.28
CA LEU A 7 -3.20 -3.45 15.11
C LEU A 7 -3.58 -2.41 16.17
N GLU A 8 -3.24 -2.67 17.43
CA GLU A 8 -3.47 -1.75 18.55
C GLU A 8 -2.69 -0.43 18.38
N GLN A 9 -1.44 -0.50 17.90
CA GLN A 9 -0.61 0.68 17.65
C GLN A 9 -1.14 1.57 16.52
N ARG A 10 -1.61 0.96 15.42
CA ARG A 10 -2.10 1.69 14.23
C ARG A 10 -3.54 2.20 14.38
N GLY A 11 -4.29 1.64 15.32
CA GLY A 11 -5.62 2.09 15.70
C GLY A 11 -6.76 1.56 14.82
N THR A 12 -7.98 1.88 15.23
CA THR A 12 -9.22 1.26 14.72
C THR A 12 -9.46 1.52 13.23
N TYR A 13 -9.12 2.71 12.73
CA TYR A 13 -9.31 3.03 11.31
C TYR A 13 -8.46 2.10 10.43
N TRP A 14 -7.19 1.96 10.77
CA TRP A 14 -6.25 1.10 10.06
C TRP A 14 -6.70 -0.36 10.11
N GLU A 15 -7.06 -0.86 11.29
CA GLU A 15 -7.60 -2.22 11.45
C GLU A 15 -8.86 -2.46 10.60
N ASN A 16 -9.78 -1.49 10.54
CA ASN A 16 -10.98 -1.62 9.73
C ASN A 16 -10.65 -1.70 8.23
N ARG A 17 -9.67 -0.92 7.75
CA ARG A 17 -9.20 -1.01 6.36
C ARG A 17 -8.55 -2.37 6.05
N ILE A 18 -7.81 -2.94 7.00
CA ILE A 18 -7.26 -4.31 6.89
C ILE A 18 -8.39 -5.34 6.73
N LYS A 19 -9.46 -5.23 7.53
CA LYS A 19 -10.62 -6.13 7.41
C LYS A 19 -11.30 -6.04 6.05
N VAL A 20 -11.40 -4.84 5.49
CA VAL A 20 -11.92 -4.65 4.12
C VAL A 20 -11.04 -5.39 3.11
N PHE A 21 -9.72 -5.18 3.14
CA PHE A 21 -8.80 -5.85 2.19
C PHE A 21 -8.77 -7.37 2.33
N LEU A 22 -8.98 -7.90 3.54
CA LEU A 22 -9.06 -9.35 3.78
C LEU A 22 -10.36 -9.97 3.25
N ALA A 23 -11.45 -9.20 3.18
CA ALA A 23 -12.75 -9.67 2.71
C ALA A 23 -13.00 -9.38 1.22
N GLU A 24 -12.14 -8.56 0.60
CA GLU A 24 -12.24 -8.16 -0.79
C GLU A 24 -11.86 -9.31 -1.73
N ASP A 25 -12.69 -9.57 -2.74
CA ASP A 25 -12.34 -10.47 -3.84
C ASP A 25 -11.54 -9.70 -4.90
N VAL A 26 -10.33 -10.17 -5.19
CA VAL A 26 -9.38 -9.47 -6.05
C VAL A 26 -9.16 -10.28 -7.33
N PRO A 27 -9.42 -9.72 -8.52
CA PRO A 27 -9.21 -10.42 -9.77
C PRO A 27 -7.71 -10.68 -10.00
N GLU A 28 -7.41 -11.70 -10.80
CA GLU A 28 -6.05 -11.98 -11.25
C GLU A 28 -5.55 -10.92 -12.25
N ASN A 29 -4.24 -10.69 -12.24
CA ASN A 29 -3.53 -9.72 -13.06
C ASN A 29 -4.07 -8.27 -12.96
N PRO A 30 -4.30 -7.73 -11.74
CA PRO A 30 -4.81 -6.39 -11.57
C PRO A 30 -3.77 -5.31 -11.88
N VAL A 31 -4.22 -4.06 -11.93
CA VAL A 31 -3.38 -2.86 -11.78
C VAL A 31 -3.60 -2.35 -10.36
N VAL A 32 -2.54 -2.24 -9.56
CA VAL A 32 -2.68 -1.94 -8.13
C VAL A 32 -2.09 -0.57 -7.79
N PHE A 33 -2.86 0.24 -7.08
CA PHE A 33 -2.42 1.50 -6.48
C PHE A 33 -2.18 1.28 -4.98
N ILE A 34 -0.96 1.48 -4.52
CA ILE A 34 -0.50 1.23 -3.15
C ILE A 34 -0.08 2.56 -2.53
N GLY A 35 -0.57 2.88 -1.34
CA GLY A 35 -0.16 4.12 -0.68
C GLY A 35 -0.92 4.50 0.57
N ASP A 36 -0.96 5.80 0.82
CA ASP A 36 -1.63 6.41 1.97
C ASP A 36 -3.04 6.98 1.63
N SER A 37 -3.46 8.03 2.33
CA SER A 37 -4.71 8.76 2.12
C SER A 37 -4.90 9.30 0.70
N LEU A 38 -3.82 9.74 0.03
CA LEU A 38 -3.88 10.28 -1.32
C LEU A 38 -4.27 9.18 -2.31
N THR A 39 -3.70 7.99 -2.13
CA THR A 39 -4.09 6.79 -2.87
C THR A 39 -5.49 6.37 -2.49
N GLU A 40 -5.81 6.26 -1.20
CA GLU A 40 -7.13 5.76 -0.73
C GLU A 40 -8.29 6.58 -1.31
N ARG A 41 -8.16 7.91 -1.31
CA ARG A 41 -9.22 8.83 -1.74
C ARG A 41 -9.32 8.95 -3.27
N PHE A 42 -8.38 8.37 -4.01
CA PHE A 42 -8.50 8.27 -5.45
C PHE A 42 -9.39 7.08 -5.83
N ALA A 43 -10.57 7.37 -6.38
CA ALA A 43 -11.56 6.37 -6.76
C ALA A 43 -11.14 5.60 -8.03
N VAL A 44 -10.03 4.86 -7.98
CA VAL A 44 -9.41 4.15 -9.12
C VAL A 44 -10.41 3.30 -9.90
N GLU A 45 -11.23 2.51 -9.22
CA GLU A 45 -12.21 1.64 -9.88
C GLU A 45 -13.28 2.46 -10.63
N LYS A 46 -13.69 3.61 -10.10
CA LYS A 46 -14.63 4.52 -10.78
C LYS A 46 -14.05 5.07 -12.09
N TYR A 47 -12.75 5.37 -12.12
CA TYR A 47 -12.11 6.01 -13.27
C TYR A 47 -11.60 5.02 -14.31
N PHE A 48 -11.18 3.83 -13.90
CA PHE A 48 -10.53 2.85 -14.78
C PHE A 48 -11.32 1.54 -14.94
N GLY A 49 -12.31 1.28 -14.08
CA GLY A 49 -13.14 0.10 -14.11
C GLY A 49 -12.56 -1.10 -13.35
N PRO A 50 -13.19 -2.28 -13.52
CA PRO A 50 -12.76 -3.51 -12.85
C PRO A 50 -11.32 -3.89 -13.17
N GLY A 51 -10.61 -4.45 -12.19
CA GLY A 51 -9.20 -4.82 -12.31
C GLY A 51 -8.21 -3.71 -11.92
N PHE A 52 -8.70 -2.51 -11.58
CA PHE A 52 -7.91 -1.44 -10.97
C PHE A 52 -8.22 -1.36 -9.48
N ILE A 53 -7.21 -1.62 -8.67
CA ILE A 53 -7.38 -1.96 -7.26
C ILE A 53 -6.72 -0.91 -6.37
N ASN A 54 -7.43 -0.47 -5.34
CA ASN A 54 -6.93 0.51 -4.37
C ASN A 54 -6.46 -0.18 -3.08
N ARG A 55 -5.19 0.00 -2.74
CA ARG A 55 -4.54 -0.45 -1.50
C ARG A 55 -3.99 0.71 -0.69
N GLY A 56 -4.69 1.85 -0.73
CA GLY A 56 -4.46 3.02 0.10
C GLY A 56 -5.05 2.87 1.50
N ILE A 57 -4.31 3.32 2.52
CA ILE A 57 -4.86 3.53 3.88
C ILE A 57 -4.46 4.92 4.38
N GLY A 58 -5.45 5.71 4.75
CA GLY A 58 -5.26 7.04 5.32
C GLY A 58 -4.42 7.00 6.59
N GLY A 59 -3.43 7.90 6.65
CA GLY A 59 -2.48 7.97 7.76
C GLY A 59 -1.36 6.93 7.71
N ASP A 60 -1.27 6.09 6.67
CA ASP A 60 -0.13 5.19 6.51
C ASP A 60 1.18 5.96 6.39
N HIS A 61 2.14 5.50 7.16
CA HIS A 61 3.54 5.82 7.02
C HIS A 61 4.21 4.70 6.19
N ALA A 62 5.44 4.91 5.73
CA ALA A 62 6.14 3.90 4.93
C ALA A 62 6.30 2.56 5.68
N ASP A 63 6.48 2.58 7.00
CA ASP A 63 6.60 1.37 7.82
C ASP A 63 5.26 0.62 7.99
N GLY A 64 4.17 1.35 8.26
CA GLY A 64 2.82 0.79 8.38
C GLY A 64 2.35 0.15 7.07
N LEU A 65 2.70 0.76 5.94
CA LEU A 65 2.48 0.18 4.63
C LEU A 65 3.23 -1.14 4.46
N PHE A 66 4.47 -1.24 4.94
CA PHE A 66 5.25 -2.48 4.91
C PHE A 66 4.72 -3.56 5.89
N GLU A 67 4.17 -3.16 7.04
CA GLU A 67 3.54 -4.09 7.98
C GLU A 67 2.36 -4.86 7.36
N ARG A 68 1.61 -4.22 6.45
CA ARG A 68 0.48 -4.82 5.71
C ARG A 68 0.84 -5.30 4.30
N ARG A 69 2.12 -5.48 3.98
CA ARG A 69 2.60 -5.82 2.62
C ARG A 69 1.93 -7.03 1.96
N GLU A 70 1.54 -8.04 2.74
CA GLU A 70 0.83 -9.22 2.21
C GLU A 70 -0.57 -8.88 1.66
N LEU A 71 -1.11 -7.70 1.99
CA LEU A 71 -2.41 -7.22 1.51
C LEU A 71 -2.30 -6.29 0.31
N MET A 72 -1.11 -6.11 -0.25
CA MET A 72 -0.89 -5.32 -1.47
C MET A 72 -1.40 -5.99 -2.75
N ALA A 73 -2.04 -7.17 -2.65
CA ALA A 73 -2.53 -7.96 -3.80
C ALA A 73 -1.44 -8.39 -4.80
N LEU A 74 -0.19 -8.52 -4.34
CA LEU A 74 0.92 -8.97 -5.19
C LEU A 74 0.84 -10.46 -5.54
N ASP A 75 0.15 -11.24 -4.70
CA ASP A 75 -0.17 -12.66 -4.94
C ASP A 75 -1.09 -12.87 -6.16
N LYS A 76 -1.71 -11.80 -6.66
CA LYS A 76 -2.58 -11.77 -7.84
C LYS A 76 -1.83 -11.49 -9.15
N ASN A 77 -0.51 -11.51 -9.14
CA ASN A 77 0.34 -11.28 -10.32
C ASN A 77 0.00 -9.98 -11.08
N PRO A 78 -0.02 -8.81 -10.41
CA PRO A 78 -0.39 -7.55 -11.04
C PRO A 78 0.43 -7.21 -12.27
N LYS A 79 -0.22 -6.62 -13.28
CA LYS A 79 0.42 -6.11 -14.50
C LYS A 79 1.24 -4.85 -14.22
N ALA A 80 0.74 -4.01 -13.31
CA ALA A 80 1.39 -2.78 -12.91
C ALA A 80 1.08 -2.44 -11.45
N VAL A 81 2.06 -1.82 -10.79
CA VAL A 81 1.96 -1.29 -9.44
C VAL A 81 2.32 0.19 -9.45
N PHE A 82 1.45 1.02 -8.89
CA PHE A 82 1.69 2.43 -8.62
C PHE A 82 1.90 2.61 -7.11
N LEU A 83 3.08 3.07 -6.70
CA LEU A 83 3.44 3.28 -5.30
C LEU A 83 3.57 4.77 -5.00
N MET A 84 2.85 5.23 -3.97
CA MET A 84 2.98 6.58 -3.42
C MET A 84 2.79 6.55 -1.90
N VAL A 85 3.85 6.79 -1.13
CA VAL A 85 3.80 6.86 0.33
C VAL A 85 4.96 7.70 0.85
N GLY A 86 4.78 8.34 2.01
CA GLY A 86 5.82 9.07 2.74
C GLY A 86 5.42 10.48 3.17
N ILE A 87 4.26 10.99 2.72
CA ILE A 87 3.79 12.33 3.14
C ILE A 87 3.51 12.38 4.64
N ASN A 88 3.01 11.30 5.23
CA ASN A 88 2.73 11.24 6.66
C ASN A 88 4.03 11.19 7.49
N ASP A 89 5.03 10.43 7.03
CA ASP A 89 6.37 10.43 7.62
C ASP A 89 6.97 11.84 7.66
N LEU A 90 6.78 12.63 6.60
CA LEU A 90 7.21 14.03 6.55
C LEU A 90 6.38 14.96 7.44
N LEU A 91 5.05 14.87 7.39
CA LEU A 91 4.14 15.78 8.10
C LEU A 91 4.20 15.62 9.63
N PHE A 92 4.44 14.40 10.10
CA PHE A 92 4.47 14.09 11.54
C PHE A 92 5.89 13.91 12.09
N ASP A 93 6.93 14.22 11.30
CA ASP A 93 8.35 14.00 11.62
C ASP A 93 8.63 12.56 12.13
N TYR A 94 7.86 11.61 11.60
CA TYR A 94 7.87 10.23 12.03
C TYR A 94 8.91 9.46 11.24
N GLN A 95 10.01 9.08 11.89
CA GLN A 95 11.10 8.33 11.26
C GLN A 95 11.56 8.94 9.93
N ARG A 96 11.57 10.27 9.83
CA ARG A 96 11.85 11.01 8.59
C ARG A 96 13.12 10.54 7.88
N ASP A 97 14.19 10.32 8.63
CA ASP A 97 15.48 9.87 8.10
C ASP A 97 15.46 8.42 7.60
N GLN A 98 14.42 7.65 7.94
CA GLN A 98 14.22 6.26 7.55
C GLN A 98 13.33 6.09 6.31
N ILE A 99 12.75 7.18 5.78
CA ILE A 99 11.88 7.12 4.59
C ILE A 99 12.59 6.39 3.43
N PRO A 100 13.85 6.74 3.04
CA PRO A 100 14.52 6.05 1.94
C PRO A 100 14.64 4.54 2.16
N GLN A 101 15.00 4.12 3.37
CA GLN A 101 15.20 2.71 3.73
C GLN A 101 13.86 1.95 3.79
N ASN A 102 12.79 2.59 4.27
CA ASN A 102 11.47 1.98 4.29
C ASN A 102 10.90 1.84 2.88
N ILE A 103 11.08 2.85 2.02
CA ILE A 103 10.74 2.75 0.59
C ILE A 103 11.56 1.65 -0.08
N GLU A 104 12.86 1.56 0.15
CA GLU A 104 13.72 0.51 -0.39
C GLU A 104 13.24 -0.90 0.03
N LYS A 105 12.85 -1.10 1.29
CA LYS A 105 12.25 -2.36 1.75
C LYS A 105 10.96 -2.70 0.99
N ILE A 106 10.08 -1.72 0.79
CA ILE A 106 8.83 -1.92 0.04
C ILE A 106 9.13 -2.31 -1.41
N LEU A 107 10.01 -1.56 -2.08
CA LEU A 107 10.38 -1.81 -3.47
C LEU A 107 11.05 -3.18 -3.65
N THR A 108 11.90 -3.58 -2.71
CA THR A 108 12.54 -4.90 -2.69
C THR A 108 11.50 -5.99 -2.56
N TYR A 109 10.58 -5.87 -1.59
CA TYR A 109 9.51 -6.84 -1.40
C TYR A 109 8.61 -6.96 -2.65
N ILE A 110 8.25 -5.85 -3.29
CA ILE A 110 7.46 -5.88 -4.53
C ILE A 110 8.21 -6.66 -5.62
N LYS A 111 9.48 -6.33 -5.87
CA LYS A 111 10.30 -7.00 -6.89
C LYS A 111 10.49 -8.50 -6.63
N GLU A 112 10.59 -8.90 -5.37
CA GLU A 112 10.70 -10.31 -4.98
C GLU A 112 9.40 -11.09 -5.17
N LYS A 113 8.24 -10.43 -4.98
CA LYS A 113 6.92 -11.07 -5.11
C LYS A 113 6.41 -11.13 -6.53
N VAL A 114 6.76 -10.16 -7.38
CA VAL A 114 6.27 -10.08 -8.76
C VAL A 114 7.42 -9.83 -9.73
N SER A 115 7.64 -10.77 -10.66
CA SER A 115 8.76 -10.73 -11.61
C SER A 115 8.43 -10.10 -12.97
N ASN A 116 7.14 -10.00 -13.31
CA ASN A 116 6.66 -9.45 -14.58
C ASN A 116 5.59 -8.37 -14.33
N CYS A 117 6.01 -7.29 -13.66
CA CYS A 117 5.15 -6.20 -13.23
C CYS A 117 5.84 -4.85 -13.48
N ASP A 118 5.14 -3.92 -14.13
CA ASP A 118 5.63 -2.56 -14.29
C ASP A 118 5.48 -1.79 -12.96
N LEU A 119 6.57 -1.26 -12.43
CA LEU A 119 6.58 -0.54 -11.16
C LEU A 119 6.75 0.97 -11.38
N PHE A 120 5.73 1.73 -11.02
CA PHE A 120 5.69 3.19 -11.10
C PHE A 120 5.80 3.79 -9.70
N ILE A 121 6.85 4.58 -9.46
CA ILE A 121 7.06 5.30 -8.20
C ILE A 121 6.61 6.74 -8.41
N GLN A 122 5.63 7.18 -7.63
CA GLN A 122 5.10 8.53 -7.71
C GLN A 122 5.80 9.43 -6.69
N SER A 123 6.26 10.60 -7.13
CA SER A 123 6.84 11.58 -6.22
C SER A 123 5.78 12.08 -5.25
N ILE A 124 6.16 12.17 -3.98
CA ILE A 124 5.40 12.89 -2.96
C ILE A 124 5.58 14.39 -3.26
N CYS A 125 4.48 15.12 -3.44
CA CYS A 125 4.51 16.57 -3.68
C CYS A 125 4.77 17.36 -2.39
#